data_AF-A0A7S0MKT5-F1
#
_entry.id   AF-A0A7S0MKT5-F1
#
_cell.length_a   1.000
_cell.length_b   1.000
_cell.length_c   1.000
_cell.angle_alpha   90.00
_cell.angle_beta   90.00
_cell.angle_gamma   90.00
#
_symmetry.space_group_name_H-M   'P 1'
#
loop_
_entity.id
_entity.type
_entity.pdbx_description
1 polymer ?
#
loop_
_entity_poly.entity_id
_entity_poly.type
_entity_poly.pdbx_seq_one_letter_code
_entity_poly.pdbx_strand_id
1 'polypeptide(L)'
;RVLSNMQTMKSTVVENCGRGILPNLHEIAMKRRNNKVMPRANEGHSQIARTRSDGTSAFVCKKNAMALPDFIMGKVLSILDGKLCLRLESTIDDKRFADSGRIEPFSLTDESRIEYHKIGDDFGPFDLSCIHRFCTLVERVMQSAEQRCRTTQFQSPNAIRERTNAAFLLGAFLILRRDMTPEEAFQPFSGIYPYPFEDFRDSTLLQPSPHTLSLLDAWRGLHKA
;
A
#
# COMPACT_ATOMS: atom_id res chain seq x y z
N ARG A 1 -14.62 47.01 16.84
CA ARG A 1 -15.38 46.21 17.83
C ARG A 1 -15.86 44.89 17.20
N VAL A 2 -14.95 44.13 16.57
CA VAL A 2 -15.23 42.83 15.94
C VAL A 2 -13.96 41.97 16.04
N LEU A 3 -13.57 41.61 17.26
CA LEU A 3 -12.53 40.60 17.55
C LEU A 3 -12.82 39.96 18.92
N SER A 4 -14.03 39.41 19.11
CA SER A 4 -14.37 38.72 20.37
C SER A 4 -15.33 37.53 20.24
N ASN A 5 -15.68 37.07 19.03
CA ASN A 5 -16.71 36.03 18.88
C ASN A 5 -16.21 34.69 18.29
N MET A 6 -14.93 34.35 18.48
CA MET A 6 -14.36 33.05 18.06
C MET A 6 -13.97 32.13 19.24
N GLN A 7 -14.51 32.36 20.44
CA GLN A 7 -14.19 31.54 21.63
C GLN A 7 -15.38 30.80 22.24
N THR A 8 -16.54 30.74 21.58
CA THR A 8 -17.76 30.12 22.16
C THR A 8 -18.43 29.05 21.29
N MET A 9 -17.65 28.24 20.57
CA MET A 9 -18.11 26.98 19.97
C MET A 9 -17.08 25.85 20.17
N LYS A 10 -16.64 25.64 21.42
CA LYS A 10 -15.77 24.52 21.82
C LYS A 10 -16.40 23.60 22.87
N SER A 11 -17.71 23.63 23.01
CA SER A 11 -18.44 22.74 23.89
C SER A 11 -19.80 22.53 23.29
N THR A 12 -20.01 21.34 22.73
CA THR A 12 -21.25 20.56 22.58
C THR A 12 -21.10 19.75 21.29
N VAL A 13 -21.40 18.45 21.33
CA VAL A 13 -21.20 17.44 20.27
C VAL A 13 -19.81 16.79 20.28
N VAL A 14 -19.53 15.96 21.30
CA VAL A 14 -19.16 14.54 21.14
C VAL A 14 -19.35 13.89 22.53
N GLU A 15 -20.58 13.52 22.86
CA GLU A 15 -20.85 12.46 23.83
C GLU A 15 -21.68 11.39 23.13
N ASN A 16 -21.30 10.14 23.37
CA ASN A 16 -21.93 8.89 22.95
C ASN A 16 -21.58 8.36 21.55
N CYS A 17 -20.40 7.73 21.45
CA CYS A 17 -20.29 6.43 20.79
C CYS A 17 -19.12 5.62 21.38
N GLY A 18 -19.43 4.61 22.19
CA GLY A 18 -18.61 3.41 22.37
C GLY A 18 -17.38 3.49 23.29
N ARG A 19 -17.57 3.25 24.60
CA ARG A 19 -16.51 2.74 25.47
C ARG A 19 -16.13 1.32 25.02
N GLY A 20 -14.95 1.16 24.44
CA GLY A 20 -14.26 -0.12 24.30
C GLY A 20 -12.83 0.05 24.79
N ILE A 21 -12.52 -0.53 25.95
CA ILE A 21 -11.17 -0.51 26.55
C ILE A 21 -10.29 -1.44 25.70
N LEU A 22 -9.39 -0.87 24.90
CA LEU A 22 -8.29 -1.63 24.28
C LEU A 22 -7.10 -1.66 25.26
N PRO A 23 -6.53 -2.84 25.57
CA PRO A 23 -5.36 -2.92 26.45
C PRO A 23 -4.11 -2.38 25.76
N ASN A 24 -3.26 -1.73 26.56
CA ASN A 24 -2.01 -1.10 26.15
C ASN A 24 -1.03 -2.15 25.57
N LEU A 25 -0.62 -2.00 24.29
CA LEU A 25 0.28 -2.91 23.58
C LEU A 25 1.63 -3.15 24.30
N HIS A 26 2.03 -2.24 25.19
CA HIS A 26 3.27 -2.36 25.96
C HIS A 26 3.24 -3.52 26.97
N GLU A 27 2.06 -3.90 27.49
CA GLU A 27 1.93 -4.94 28.52
C GLU A 27 1.95 -6.36 27.94
N ILE A 28 1.49 -6.53 26.69
CA ILE A 28 1.48 -7.81 25.97
C ILE A 28 2.92 -8.22 25.57
N ALA A 29 3.79 -7.25 25.27
CA ALA A 29 5.18 -7.52 24.90
C ALA A 29 6.03 -8.06 26.07
N MET A 30 5.73 -7.63 27.31
CA MET A 30 6.49 -8.05 28.50
C MET A 30 6.11 -9.46 28.99
N LYS A 31 4.85 -9.90 28.82
CA LYS A 31 4.41 -11.25 29.21
C LYS A 31 4.98 -12.38 28.34
N ARG A 32 5.47 -12.09 27.13
CA ARG A 32 6.07 -13.11 26.23
C ARG A 32 7.53 -13.45 26.53
N ARG A 33 8.23 -12.68 27.38
CA ARG A 33 9.64 -12.96 27.73
C ARG A 33 9.82 -14.00 28.84
N ASN A 34 8.79 -14.29 29.65
CA ASN A 34 8.93 -15.16 30.82
C ASN A 34 8.49 -16.62 30.63
N ASN A 35 8.18 -17.06 29.40
CA ASN A 35 7.77 -18.45 29.17
C ASN A 35 8.57 -19.08 28.01
N LYS A 36 9.81 -19.48 28.32
CA LYS A 36 10.62 -20.35 27.46
C LYS A 36 11.25 -21.44 28.33
N VAL A 37 10.48 -22.51 28.57
CA VAL A 37 10.99 -23.78 29.11
C VAL A 37 11.32 -24.67 27.92
N MET A 38 12.58 -25.07 27.79
CA MET A 38 13.06 -26.02 26.79
C MET A 38 12.84 -27.46 27.29
N PRO A 39 12.36 -28.42 26.48
CA PRO A 39 12.40 -29.83 26.85
C PRO A 39 13.74 -30.47 26.45
N ARG A 40 14.23 -31.37 27.32
CA ARG A 40 15.45 -32.18 27.20
C ARG A 40 15.29 -33.30 26.17
N ALA A 41 16.41 -33.64 25.51
CA ALA A 41 16.57 -34.82 24.67
C ALA A 41 16.50 -36.12 25.50
N ASN A 42 15.91 -37.17 24.93
CA ASN A 42 16.00 -38.52 25.45
C ASN A 42 16.46 -39.47 24.33
N GLU A 43 17.57 -40.16 24.61
CA GLU A 43 18.15 -41.23 23.80
C GLU A 43 17.32 -42.52 23.95
N GLY A 44 17.15 -43.26 22.86
CA GLY A 44 16.48 -44.55 22.85
C GLY A 44 16.92 -45.38 21.64
N HIS A 45 17.81 -46.34 21.87
CA HIS A 45 18.29 -47.31 20.90
C HIS A 45 17.20 -48.34 20.53
N SER A 46 17.10 -48.75 19.25
CA SER A 46 17.02 -50.17 18.86
C SER A 46 17.03 -50.42 17.33
N GLN A 47 18.07 -51.17 16.92
CA GLN A 47 18.11 -52.28 15.95
C GLN A 47 17.80 -52.09 14.44
N ILE A 48 18.91 -51.99 13.70
CA ILE A 48 19.38 -52.82 12.56
C ILE A 48 18.32 -53.59 11.74
N ALA A 49 18.13 -53.18 10.48
CA ALA A 49 17.97 -54.07 9.34
C ALA A 49 18.75 -53.49 8.14
N ARG A 50 19.70 -54.26 7.62
CA ARG A 50 20.55 -53.92 6.47
C ARG A 50 19.85 -54.33 5.18
N THR A 51 19.64 -53.39 4.25
CA THR A 51 19.64 -53.68 2.82
C THR A 51 20.36 -52.54 2.10
N ARG A 52 21.39 -52.90 1.33
CA ARG A 52 22.16 -52.02 0.44
C ARG A 52 21.41 -51.92 -0.89
N SER A 53 21.22 -50.69 -1.39
CA SER A 53 21.42 -50.34 -2.80
C SER A 53 21.22 -48.83 -3.00
N ASP A 54 22.31 -48.16 -3.35
CA ASP A 54 22.46 -47.08 -4.34
C ASP A 54 21.60 -45.80 -4.25
N GLY A 55 22.29 -44.65 -4.23
CA GLY A 55 21.74 -43.37 -4.68
C GLY A 55 21.93 -42.19 -3.74
N THR A 56 23.02 -41.46 -3.94
CA THR A 56 23.17 -40.00 -3.83
C THR A 56 22.32 -39.23 -2.79
N SER A 57 23.00 -38.80 -1.72
CA SER A 57 22.52 -37.78 -0.78
C SER A 57 22.40 -36.41 -1.44
N ALA A 58 21.20 -35.84 -1.47
CA ALA A 58 21.00 -34.40 -1.37
C ALA A 58 19.86 -34.13 -0.39
N PHE A 59 20.19 -33.43 0.70
CA PHE A 59 19.29 -33.02 1.77
C PHE A 59 18.09 -32.24 1.23
N VAL A 60 16.90 -32.85 1.26
CA VAL A 60 15.64 -32.10 1.09
C VAL A 60 15.31 -31.45 2.43
N CYS A 61 15.77 -30.21 2.60
CA CYS A 61 15.26 -29.33 3.63
C CYS A 61 13.81 -28.99 3.28
N LYS A 62 12.84 -29.69 3.90
CA LYS A 62 11.45 -29.25 3.93
C LYS A 62 11.37 -27.93 4.69
N LYS A 63 11.61 -26.81 4.00
CA LYS A 63 11.13 -25.52 4.45
C LYS A 63 9.61 -25.53 4.27
N ASN A 64 8.90 -25.69 5.38
CA ASN A 64 7.54 -25.16 5.48
C ASN A 64 7.64 -23.63 5.31
N ALA A 65 7.69 -23.17 4.06
CA ALA A 65 7.37 -21.79 3.76
C ALA A 65 5.87 -21.67 4.05
N MET A 66 5.53 -20.98 5.13
CA MET A 66 4.19 -20.41 5.25
C MET A 66 3.97 -19.61 3.96
N ALA A 67 3.09 -20.09 3.09
CA ALA A 67 2.67 -19.34 1.92
C ALA A 67 2.15 -18.00 2.43
N LEU A 68 2.84 -16.92 2.08
CA LEU A 68 2.29 -15.58 2.21
C LEU A 68 0.97 -15.58 1.44
N PRO A 69 -0.13 -15.09 2.04
CA PRO A 69 -1.43 -15.13 1.36
C PRO A 69 -1.31 -14.44 0.01
N ASP A 70 -1.76 -15.13 -1.03
CA ASP A 70 -1.71 -14.63 -2.41
C ASP A 70 -2.40 -13.27 -2.52
N PHE A 71 -1.88 -12.43 -3.40
CA PHE A 71 -2.41 -11.12 -3.72
C PHE A 71 -3.82 -11.30 -4.27
N ILE A 72 -4.80 -10.87 -3.50
CA ILE A 72 -6.18 -10.80 -3.98
C ILE A 72 -6.34 -9.41 -4.62
N MET A 73 -6.25 -9.38 -5.95
CA MET A 73 -6.75 -8.26 -6.78
C MET A 73 -8.15 -7.86 -6.30
N GLY A 74 -8.41 -6.56 -6.11
CA GLY A 74 -9.64 -6.06 -5.48
C GLY A 74 -9.47 -5.56 -4.03
N LYS A 75 -8.28 -5.70 -3.43
CA LYS A 75 -8.00 -5.14 -2.09
C LYS A 75 -8.05 -3.61 -2.10
N VAL A 76 -8.76 -3.05 -1.12
CA VAL A 76 -8.76 -1.62 -0.81
C VAL A 76 -7.69 -1.37 0.27
N LEU A 77 -6.75 -0.47 -0.02
CA LEU A 77 -5.68 -0.05 0.88
C LEU A 77 -6.08 1.27 1.54
N SER A 78 -6.09 1.32 2.86
CA SER A 78 -6.22 2.60 3.59
C SER A 78 -4.93 3.38 3.41
N ILE A 79 -5.02 4.59 2.85
CA ILE A 79 -3.87 5.47 2.63
C ILE A 79 -3.86 6.55 3.70
N LEU A 80 -5.00 7.22 3.87
CA LEU A 80 -5.25 8.16 4.97
C LEU A 80 -6.54 7.70 5.66
N ASP A 81 -6.45 7.34 6.94
CA ASP A 81 -7.53 6.69 7.67
C ASP A 81 -8.86 7.43 7.54
N GLY A 82 -9.85 6.73 6.98
CA GLY A 82 -11.22 7.21 6.75
C GLY A 82 -11.37 8.28 5.66
N LYS A 83 -10.27 8.81 5.11
CA LYS A 83 -10.27 9.93 4.16
C LYS A 83 -9.93 9.51 2.74
N LEU A 84 -8.90 8.71 2.56
CA LEU A 84 -8.39 8.31 1.24
C LEU A 84 -8.00 6.84 1.24
N CYS A 85 -8.53 6.10 0.28
CA CYS A 85 -8.14 4.72 0.03
C CYS A 85 -7.76 4.51 -1.45
N LEU A 86 -6.85 3.55 -1.68
CA LEU A 86 -6.49 3.08 -3.01
C LEU A 86 -7.19 1.75 -3.26
N ARG A 87 -7.91 1.63 -4.37
CA ARG A 87 -8.48 0.38 -4.82
C ARG A 87 -7.68 -0.14 -5.99
N LEU A 88 -7.08 -1.32 -5.80
CA LEU A 88 -6.44 -2.05 -6.88
C LEU A 88 -7.53 -2.81 -7.63
N GLU A 89 -7.89 -2.34 -8.82
CA GLU A 89 -8.96 -2.94 -9.63
C GLU A 89 -8.67 -4.42 -9.93
N SER A 90 -9.73 -5.23 -10.00
CA SER A 90 -9.69 -6.65 -10.38
C SER A 90 -10.42 -6.82 -11.70
N THR A 91 -10.00 -7.80 -12.50
CA THR A 91 -10.64 -8.19 -13.76
C THR A 91 -12.04 -8.77 -13.58
N ILE A 92 -12.47 -9.02 -12.34
CA ILE A 92 -13.80 -9.54 -12.02
C ILE A 92 -14.70 -8.36 -11.64
N ASP A 93 -15.84 -8.22 -12.34
CA ASP A 93 -16.87 -7.18 -12.26
C ASP A 93 -17.30 -6.76 -10.83
N ASP A 94 -16.44 -6.06 -10.10
CA ASP A 94 -16.72 -5.58 -8.75
C ASP A 94 -17.38 -4.19 -8.75
N LYS A 95 -18.41 -4.02 -9.60
CA LYS A 95 -19.36 -2.89 -9.52
C LYS A 95 -20.13 -2.88 -8.19
N ARG A 96 -20.04 -3.94 -7.38
CA ARG A 96 -20.80 -4.13 -6.13
C ARG A 96 -20.37 -3.23 -4.96
N PHE A 97 -19.17 -2.64 -4.98
CA PHE A 97 -18.68 -1.80 -3.86
C PHE A 97 -18.89 -0.29 -4.04
N ALA A 98 -19.26 0.17 -5.24
CA ALA A 98 -19.53 1.58 -5.49
C ALA A 98 -20.85 2.08 -4.87
N ASP A 99 -21.69 1.17 -4.36
CA ASP A 99 -23.11 1.46 -4.07
C ASP A 99 -23.41 1.74 -2.58
N SER A 100 -22.40 1.80 -1.72
CA SER A 100 -22.63 2.05 -0.28
C SER A 100 -22.96 3.51 0.07
N GLY A 101 -22.99 4.43 -0.90
CA GLY A 101 -23.24 5.86 -0.72
C GLY A 101 -22.20 6.63 0.10
N ARG A 102 -21.24 5.91 0.71
CA ARG A 102 -20.17 6.40 1.58
C ARG A 102 -18.83 6.58 0.87
N ILE A 103 -18.74 6.20 -0.40
CA ILE A 103 -17.50 6.26 -1.19
C ILE A 103 -17.68 7.27 -2.31
N GLU A 104 -16.69 8.12 -2.51
CA GLU A 104 -16.56 9.00 -3.68
C GLU A 104 -15.40 8.48 -4.54
N PRO A 105 -15.69 7.68 -5.58
CA PRO A 105 -14.66 7.13 -6.46
C PRO A 105 -14.13 8.17 -7.44
N PHE A 106 -12.85 8.06 -7.81
CA PHE A 106 -12.27 8.78 -8.94
C PHE A 106 -11.14 7.96 -9.57
N SER A 107 -10.86 8.21 -10.84
CA SER A 107 -9.81 7.55 -11.61
C SER A 107 -8.97 8.56 -12.39
N LEU A 108 -7.82 8.14 -12.94
CA LEU A 108 -7.03 8.98 -13.85
C LEU A 108 -7.73 9.19 -15.20
N THR A 109 -8.53 8.21 -15.65
CA THR A 109 -9.22 8.25 -16.95
C THR A 109 -10.29 9.33 -17.02
N ASP A 110 -10.80 9.78 -15.87
CA ASP A 110 -11.77 10.87 -15.80
C ASP A 110 -11.13 12.24 -16.09
N GLU A 111 -9.80 12.32 -16.18
CA GLU A 111 -9.04 13.56 -16.30
C GLU A 111 -8.05 13.51 -17.48
N SER A 112 -8.50 13.97 -18.65
CA SER A 112 -7.75 13.97 -19.93
C SER A 112 -6.42 14.73 -19.95
N ARG A 113 -6.02 15.35 -18.83
CA ARG A 113 -4.78 16.14 -18.70
C ARG A 113 -3.69 15.44 -17.90
N ILE A 114 -3.93 14.19 -17.46
CA ILE A 114 -2.97 13.38 -16.70
C ILE A 114 -2.66 12.13 -17.54
N GLU A 115 -1.89 12.32 -18.62
CA GLU A 115 -1.52 11.27 -19.57
C GLU A 115 0.00 11.19 -19.69
N TYR A 116 0.53 9.98 -19.59
CA TYR A 116 1.97 9.74 -19.76
C TYR A 116 2.30 9.60 -21.24
N HIS A 117 3.33 10.31 -21.69
CA HIS A 117 3.79 10.27 -23.08
C HIS A 117 5.04 9.39 -23.17
N LYS A 118 4.87 8.18 -23.68
CA LYS A 118 5.93 7.17 -23.83
C LYS A 118 7.00 7.58 -24.85
N ILE A 119 8.26 7.36 -24.51
CA ILE A 119 9.43 7.42 -25.39
C ILE A 119 10.17 6.08 -25.34
N GLY A 120 10.04 5.28 -26.42
CA GLY A 120 10.68 3.97 -26.50
C GLY A 120 9.91 2.90 -25.73
N ASP A 121 10.56 2.26 -24.73
CA ASP A 121 9.91 1.30 -23.83
C ASP A 121 9.75 1.75 -22.38
N ASP A 122 9.96 3.03 -22.09
CA ASP A 122 9.62 3.60 -20.79
C ASP A 122 8.09 3.59 -20.55
N PHE A 123 7.68 3.91 -19.34
CA PHE A 123 6.27 4.10 -19.02
C PHE A 123 6.03 5.11 -17.90
N GLY A 124 7.08 5.64 -17.29
CA GLY A 124 7.00 6.49 -16.12
C GLY A 124 8.39 6.79 -15.54
N PRO A 125 8.44 7.54 -14.42
CA PRO A 125 7.30 8.12 -13.72
C PRO A 125 6.74 9.38 -14.42
N PHE A 126 5.56 9.83 -14.01
CA PHE A 126 4.95 11.08 -14.49
C PHE A 126 5.82 12.32 -14.22
N ASP A 127 5.75 13.30 -15.12
CA ASP A 127 6.41 14.61 -14.96
C ASP A 127 5.77 15.48 -13.85
N LEU A 128 6.48 16.54 -13.43
CA LEU A 128 6.02 17.47 -12.39
C LEU A 128 4.70 18.18 -12.72
N SER A 129 4.40 18.42 -14.01
CA SER A 129 3.16 19.05 -14.42
C SER A 129 1.97 18.15 -14.14
N CYS A 130 2.11 16.86 -14.48
CA CYS A 130 1.13 15.82 -14.20
C CYS A 130 0.99 15.56 -12.69
N ILE A 131 2.11 15.52 -11.95
CA ILE A 131 2.09 15.40 -10.49
C ILE A 131 1.31 16.55 -9.85
N HIS A 132 1.55 17.80 -10.26
CA HIS A 132 0.84 18.96 -9.72
C HIS A 132 -0.67 18.87 -10.03
N ARG A 133 -1.03 18.55 -11.28
CA ARG A 133 -2.44 18.39 -11.68
C ARG A 133 -3.13 17.29 -10.88
N PHE A 134 -2.48 16.15 -10.69
CA PHE A 134 -2.98 15.07 -9.87
C PHE A 134 -3.19 15.50 -8.42
N CYS A 135 -2.24 16.22 -7.82
CA CYS A 135 -2.40 16.72 -6.45
C CYS A 135 -3.64 17.61 -6.31
N THR A 136 -3.83 18.57 -7.22
CA THR A 136 -5.00 19.46 -7.23
C THR A 136 -6.30 18.69 -7.40
N LEU A 137 -6.31 17.67 -8.26
CA LEU A 137 -7.45 16.77 -8.45
C LEU A 137 -7.82 16.08 -7.13
N VAL A 138 -6.85 15.42 -6.48
CA VAL A 138 -7.09 14.67 -5.24
C VAL A 138 -7.62 15.60 -4.15
N GLU A 139 -7.04 16.78 -3.97
CA GLU A 139 -7.51 17.76 -2.98
C GLU A 139 -8.96 18.17 -3.23
N ARG A 140 -9.31 18.46 -4.49
CA ARG A 140 -10.68 18.83 -4.89
C ARG A 140 -11.67 17.71 -4.62
N VAL A 141 -11.33 16.47 -4.97
CA VAL A 141 -12.20 15.30 -4.76
C VAL A 141 -12.34 15.01 -3.26
N MET A 142 -11.26 15.07 -2.49
CA MET A 142 -11.29 14.88 -1.04
C MET A 142 -12.16 15.94 -0.34
N GLN A 143 -12.04 17.21 -0.74
CA GLN A 143 -12.86 18.28 -0.19
C GLN A 143 -14.36 18.06 -0.49
N SER A 144 -14.70 17.66 -1.72
CA SER A 144 -16.08 17.32 -2.11
C SER A 144 -16.61 16.10 -1.33
N ALA A 145 -15.78 15.08 -1.14
CA ALA A 145 -16.14 13.88 -0.39
C ALA A 145 -16.38 14.19 1.09
N GLU A 146 -15.51 15.00 1.72
CA GLU A 146 -15.63 15.43 3.11
C GLU A 146 -16.94 16.20 3.36
N GLN A 147 -17.31 17.12 2.47
CA GLN A 147 -18.59 17.84 2.54
C GLN A 147 -19.81 16.92 2.51
N ARG A 148 -19.69 15.75 1.87
CA ARG A 148 -20.73 14.73 1.76
C ARG A 148 -20.59 13.60 2.78
N CYS A 149 -19.64 13.71 3.72
CA CYS A 149 -19.31 12.66 4.69
C CYS A 149 -18.96 11.31 4.01
N ARG A 150 -18.19 11.36 2.93
CA ARG A 150 -17.72 10.21 2.15
C ARG A 150 -16.22 10.04 2.24
N THR A 151 -15.75 8.81 2.05
CA THR A 151 -14.34 8.48 1.86
C THR A 151 -13.99 8.54 0.38
N THR A 152 -12.89 9.21 0.05
CA THR A 152 -12.37 9.25 -1.31
C THR A 152 -11.71 7.93 -1.66
N GLN A 153 -12.07 7.35 -2.81
CA GLN A 153 -11.47 6.11 -3.32
C GLN A 153 -10.79 6.38 -4.66
N PHE A 154 -9.46 6.27 -4.68
CA PHE A 154 -8.70 6.30 -5.93
C PHE A 154 -8.70 4.91 -6.56
N GLN A 155 -9.16 4.80 -7.80
CA GLN A 155 -9.18 3.54 -8.54
C GLN A 155 -7.93 3.46 -9.43
N SER A 156 -7.07 2.47 -9.17
CA SER A 156 -5.91 2.22 -10.03
C SER A 156 -6.28 1.35 -11.22
N PRO A 157 -5.71 1.58 -12.41
CA PRO A 157 -5.91 0.71 -13.57
C PRO A 157 -5.42 -0.74 -13.36
N ASN A 158 -5.87 -1.64 -14.24
CA ASN A 158 -5.51 -3.06 -14.22
C ASN A 158 -4.12 -3.36 -14.79
N ALA A 159 -3.63 -2.58 -15.76
CA ALA A 159 -2.32 -2.80 -16.37
C ALA A 159 -1.20 -2.47 -15.37
N ILE A 160 -0.17 -3.33 -15.27
CA ILE A 160 0.89 -3.19 -14.24
C ILE A 160 1.65 -1.85 -14.32
N ARG A 161 1.98 -1.39 -15.53
CA ARG A 161 2.66 -0.11 -15.76
C ARG A 161 1.81 1.09 -15.35
N GLU A 162 0.54 1.09 -15.75
CA GLU A 162 -0.42 2.13 -15.38
C GLU A 162 -0.71 2.14 -13.88
N ARG A 163 -0.84 0.96 -13.26
CA ARG A 163 -1.01 0.81 -11.81
C ARG A 163 0.21 1.33 -11.04
N THR A 164 1.41 1.07 -11.53
CA THR A 164 2.66 1.60 -10.96
C THR A 164 2.66 3.12 -11.01
N ASN A 165 2.29 3.72 -12.15
CA ASN A 165 2.16 5.16 -12.27
C ASN A 165 1.09 5.76 -11.34
N ALA A 166 -0.05 5.08 -11.19
CA ALA A 166 -1.10 5.50 -10.26
C ALA A 166 -0.60 5.48 -8.81
N ALA A 167 0.10 4.41 -8.40
CA ALA A 167 0.74 4.35 -7.09
C ALA A 167 1.76 5.48 -6.92
N PHE A 168 2.63 5.71 -7.92
CA PHE A 168 3.61 6.79 -7.92
C PHE A 168 2.97 8.16 -7.68
N LEU A 169 1.92 8.51 -8.44
CA LEU A 169 1.19 9.77 -8.30
C LEU A 169 0.58 9.92 -6.91
N LEU A 170 -0.01 8.85 -6.37
CA LEU A 170 -0.56 8.84 -5.02
C LEU A 170 0.52 9.08 -3.96
N GLY A 171 1.66 8.39 -4.04
CA GLY A 171 2.78 8.62 -3.11
C GLY A 171 3.37 10.03 -3.25
N ALA A 172 3.48 10.56 -4.47
CA ALA A 172 3.91 11.94 -4.71
C ALA A 172 2.96 12.95 -4.05
N PHE A 173 1.65 12.71 -4.11
CA PHE A 173 0.67 13.52 -3.40
C PHE A 173 0.86 13.47 -1.88
N LEU A 174 1.10 12.29 -1.30
CA LEU A 174 1.35 12.16 0.14
C LEU A 174 2.60 12.94 0.58
N ILE A 175 3.67 12.86 -0.21
CA ILE A 175 4.91 13.57 0.09
C ILE A 175 4.72 15.08 -0.03
N LEU A 176 4.14 15.55 -1.14
CA LEU A 176 4.06 16.98 -1.45
C LEU A 176 2.93 17.73 -0.73
N ARG A 177 1.83 17.05 -0.37
CA ARG A 177 0.62 17.68 0.20
C ARG A 177 0.26 17.20 1.59
N ARG A 178 0.90 16.15 2.09
CA ARG A 178 0.68 15.60 3.44
C ARG A 178 1.95 15.53 4.28
N ASP A 179 3.05 16.10 3.78
CA ASP A 179 4.35 16.17 4.46
C ASP A 179 4.86 14.79 4.95
N MET A 180 4.50 13.73 4.22
CA MET A 180 4.94 12.37 4.54
C MET A 180 6.34 12.11 3.97
N THR A 181 7.15 11.36 4.70
CA THR A 181 8.41 10.84 4.18
C THR A 181 8.15 9.78 3.10
N PRO A 182 9.10 9.53 2.17
CA PRO A 182 8.98 8.45 1.18
C PRO A 182 8.68 7.08 1.80
N GLU A 183 9.26 6.78 2.96
CA GLU A 183 9.04 5.53 3.70
C GLU A 183 7.62 5.45 4.26
N GLU A 184 7.08 6.54 4.78
CA GLU A 184 5.69 6.61 5.25
C GLU A 184 4.70 6.47 4.08
N ALA A 185 4.97 7.12 2.95
CA ALA A 185 4.17 6.99 1.74
C ALA A 185 4.23 5.57 1.15
N PHE A 186 5.33 4.83 1.33
CA PHE A 186 5.49 3.45 0.87
C PHE A 186 4.84 2.40 1.79
N GLN A 187 4.64 2.72 3.07
CA GLN A 187 4.12 1.78 4.07
C GLN A 187 2.78 1.09 3.68
N PRO A 188 1.80 1.77 3.06
CA PRO A 188 0.57 1.11 2.60
C PRO A 188 0.80 0.06 1.51
N PHE A 189 1.91 0.17 0.76
CA PHE A 189 2.25 -0.69 -0.37
C PHE A 189 3.14 -1.87 0.03
N SER A 190 3.91 -1.76 1.11
CA SER A 190 4.92 -2.76 1.50
C SER A 190 4.34 -4.12 1.90
N GLY A 191 3.07 -4.16 2.29
CA GLY A 191 2.37 -5.38 2.73
C GLY A 191 1.66 -6.15 1.61
N ILE A 192 1.84 -5.77 0.35
CA ILE A 192 1.17 -6.40 -0.79
C ILE A 192 2.06 -7.49 -1.38
N TYR A 193 1.55 -8.72 -1.48
CA TYR A 193 2.28 -9.87 -2.01
C TYR A 193 1.40 -10.76 -2.89
N PRO A 194 1.82 -11.16 -4.12
CA PRO A 194 2.97 -10.62 -4.86
C PRO A 194 2.92 -9.10 -5.03
N TYR A 195 4.11 -8.51 -5.09
CA TYR A 195 4.29 -7.07 -5.30
C TYR A 195 3.72 -6.68 -6.67
N PRO A 196 2.69 -5.82 -6.75
CA PRO A 196 1.89 -5.66 -7.96
C PRO A 196 2.38 -4.52 -8.86
N PHE A 197 3.61 -4.02 -8.65
CA PHE A 197 4.19 -2.88 -9.36
C PHE A 197 5.47 -3.29 -10.11
N GLU A 198 5.74 -2.62 -11.23
CA GLU A 198 6.93 -2.80 -12.05
C GLU A 198 7.89 -1.63 -11.76
N ASP A 199 9.20 -1.89 -11.66
CA ASP A 199 10.16 -0.80 -11.51
C ASP A 199 10.24 0.03 -12.82
N PHE A 200 10.45 1.34 -12.69
CA PHE A 200 10.65 2.20 -13.84
C PHE A 200 11.95 1.88 -14.55
N ARG A 201 11.98 2.12 -15.86
CA ARG A 201 13.11 1.85 -16.74
C ARG A 201 13.43 3.07 -17.59
N ASP A 202 14.61 3.07 -18.19
CA ASP A 202 14.98 4.08 -19.16
C ASP A 202 14.19 3.96 -20.48
N SER A 203 14.28 5.00 -21.30
CA SER A 203 13.64 5.10 -22.62
C SER A 203 14.33 4.28 -23.71
N THR A 204 15.34 3.48 -23.35
CA THR A 204 16.06 2.65 -24.32
C THR A 204 15.18 1.52 -24.82
N LEU A 205 15.39 1.13 -26.08
CA LEU A 205 14.73 -0.04 -26.67
C LEU A 205 15.40 -1.36 -26.27
N LEU A 206 16.50 -1.32 -25.53
CA LEU A 206 17.24 -2.51 -25.09
C LEU A 206 16.43 -3.25 -24.02
N GLN A 207 16.32 -4.56 -24.14
CA GLN A 207 15.73 -5.42 -23.12
C GLN A 207 16.68 -6.57 -22.75
N PRO A 208 16.86 -6.89 -21.45
CA PRO A 208 16.33 -6.19 -20.28
C PRO A 208 17.04 -4.84 -20.04
N SER A 209 16.37 -3.90 -19.36
CA SER A 209 17.03 -2.65 -18.96
C SER A 209 18.08 -2.94 -17.89
N PRO A 210 19.32 -2.44 -18.02
CA PRO A 210 20.40 -2.73 -17.06
C PRO A 210 20.20 -2.04 -15.71
N HIS A 211 19.37 -1.00 -15.65
CA HIS A 211 19.11 -0.21 -14.46
C HIS A 211 17.61 0.08 -14.35
N THR A 212 17.04 -0.20 -13.18
CA THR A 212 15.65 0.09 -12.87
C THR A 212 15.55 1.01 -11.65
N LEU A 213 14.44 1.73 -11.55
CA LEU A 213 14.16 2.66 -10.46
C LEU A 213 12.85 2.26 -9.77
N SER A 214 12.93 1.88 -8.50
CA SER A 214 11.75 1.51 -7.73
C SER A 214 10.86 2.73 -7.40
N LEU A 215 9.61 2.48 -7.01
CA LEU A 215 8.70 3.53 -6.49
C LEU A 215 9.34 4.33 -5.35
N LEU A 216 9.98 3.62 -4.41
CA LEU A 216 10.60 4.24 -3.24
C LEU A 216 11.79 5.13 -3.64
N ASP A 217 12.61 4.70 -4.59
CA ASP A 217 13.74 5.50 -5.08
C ASP A 217 13.26 6.75 -5.81
N ALA A 218 12.22 6.64 -6.63
CA ALA A 218 11.61 7.78 -7.31
C ALA A 218 11.04 8.81 -6.30
N TRP A 219 10.37 8.34 -5.25
CA TRP A 219 9.86 9.22 -4.17
C TRP A 219 10.94 9.86 -3.33
N ARG A 220 12.04 9.15 -3.04
CA ARG A 220 13.21 9.75 -2.37
C ARG A 220 13.84 10.85 -3.22
N GLY A 221 13.92 10.64 -4.53
CA GLY A 221 14.37 11.67 -5.47
C GLY A 221 13.47 12.91 -5.43
N LEU A 222 12.15 12.71 -5.48
CA LEU A 222 11.17 13.79 -5.41
C LEU A 222 11.22 14.55 -4.07
N HIS A 223 11.31 13.85 -2.94
CA HIS A 223 11.33 14.46 -1.60
C HIS A 223 12.61 15.27 -1.32
N LYS A 224 13.71 14.91 -1.98
CA LYS A 224 15.01 15.59 -1.81
C LYS A 224 15.11 16.89 -2.61
N ALA A 225 14.38 16.99 -3.72
CA ALA A 225 14.43 18.12 -4.66
C ALA A 225 13.78 19.38 -4.05
#